data_AF-A0A2A5VQ22-F1
#
_entry.id   AF-A0A2A5VQ22-F1
#
_cell.length_a   1.000
_cell.length_b   1.000
_cell.length_c   1.000
_cell.angle_alpha   90.00
_cell.angle_beta   90.00
_cell.angle_gamma   90.00
#
_symmetry.space_group_name_H-M   'P 1'
#
loop_
_entity.id
_entity.type
_entity.pdbx_description
1 polymer ?
#
loop_
_entity_poly.entity_id
_entity_poly.type
_entity_poly.pdbx_seq_one_letter_code
_entity_poly.pdbx_strand_id
1 'polypeptide(L)'
;LIPLWDHGTDGWDNRYQWQSYSGYSDAKDIGCSLYDSSAMRFAELRAVAGGNTALQGSSTSHTDTFETMLARNIELYNFGKDYIHTKVTELESDYSGQHIKDGNSSGDLDAWFLHLAEGVDESSRAEFDILVSNDLLVGEVVIIHGTALTQPELSALGDVGGSLAWSPTSNLLLYGDTTDIATAKAEGVNIMIGPDWAPSGSKSSMHELKTADWWDDNVLGDVFTDYELVQAITTNIVDAIGWSEHTGRIQEGLAADLVVLDTFRSDPYRNVVDAIDPDVRLVVVGGLAIYGDVDIMQAMDDEIEIIQGVGFTKAADITYDGVPEAQQTYAEMLTALQECNQGAGVPIEYLFTLGDERYFDVLNNSLTFQSGRTIDLWGDYYDVELNEDGHRVDGTVAGAGPIDTTPPSNGGSEDTETACSDGVDNDGDPYVDCDDYDCSGTTVCGGEPEPEPEPEPELPVLWTTYGPRGGTVPHLTTIDEGIHLEVCESSETTLLGANVPTTPASKILLCGAIIIVMQPTDECIEAGGSFCNLEVAEAIAVPAHLCSDAGSYSDEMTCRAAWSFIDAEDEGPGPEPEPEPEDESWMDGPLYWVAIFIALAVIVGSVGIVNSNLRSRVNSEPSVLISEEE
;
A
#
# COMPACT_ATOMS: atom_id res chain seq x y z
N LEU A 1 21.81 7.70 -3.59
CA LEU A 1 23.03 8.55 -3.54
C LEU A 1 24.13 8.11 -4.49
N ILE A 2 24.47 6.83 -4.52
CA ILE A 2 25.55 6.35 -5.38
C ILE A 2 25.00 6.17 -6.80
N PRO A 3 25.72 6.64 -7.83
CA PRO A 3 25.32 6.46 -9.21
C PRO A 3 25.31 5.00 -9.67
N LEU A 4 24.51 4.69 -10.69
CA LEU A 4 24.61 3.41 -11.41
C LEU A 4 26.07 3.12 -11.80
N TRP A 5 26.55 1.91 -11.49
CA TRP A 5 27.96 1.55 -11.58
C TRP A 5 28.32 1.03 -12.97
N ASP A 6 29.14 1.81 -13.68
CA ASP A 6 29.86 1.32 -14.85
C ASP A 6 31.03 0.42 -14.42
N HIS A 7 30.78 -0.88 -14.32
CA HIS A 7 31.81 -1.84 -13.91
C HIS A 7 32.77 -2.22 -15.04
N GLY A 8 32.39 -2.04 -16.31
CA GLY A 8 33.23 -2.35 -17.48
C GLY A 8 33.70 -3.80 -17.57
N THR A 9 33.07 -4.73 -16.86
CA THR A 9 33.37 -6.18 -16.87
C THR A 9 32.33 -6.94 -17.69
N ASP A 10 32.60 -8.22 -17.94
CA ASP A 10 31.66 -9.17 -18.56
C ASP A 10 30.73 -9.83 -17.51
N GLY A 11 30.35 -9.06 -16.49
CA GLY A 11 29.53 -9.54 -15.38
C GLY A 11 30.23 -10.47 -14.40
N TRP A 12 29.39 -11.15 -13.62
CA TRP A 12 29.77 -12.13 -12.61
C TRP A 12 28.78 -13.31 -12.60
N ASP A 13 29.17 -14.42 -11.99
CA ASP A 13 28.26 -15.55 -11.82
C ASP A 13 27.35 -15.39 -10.59
N ASN A 14 27.78 -14.62 -9.58
CA ASN A 14 27.06 -14.45 -8.32
C ASN A 14 27.53 -13.24 -7.52
N ARG A 15 26.76 -12.89 -6.47
CA ARG A 15 27.01 -11.71 -5.62
C ARG A 15 28.39 -11.66 -4.96
N TYR A 16 28.93 -12.82 -4.58
CA TYR A 16 30.20 -12.88 -3.86
C TYR A 16 31.37 -12.38 -4.71
N GLN A 17 31.28 -12.58 -6.02
CA GLN A 17 32.35 -12.19 -6.92
C GLN A 17 32.45 -10.67 -7.04
N TRP A 18 31.35 -9.95 -7.32
CA TRP A 18 31.40 -8.49 -7.43
C TRP A 18 31.61 -7.79 -6.09
N GLN A 19 31.07 -8.33 -4.99
CA GLN A 19 31.33 -7.80 -3.65
C GLN A 19 32.82 -7.83 -3.29
N SER A 20 33.54 -8.86 -3.77
CA SER A 20 34.97 -9.02 -3.57
C SER A 20 35.84 -8.22 -4.54
N TYR A 21 35.26 -7.70 -5.62
CA TYR A 21 35.98 -6.95 -6.65
C TYR A 21 36.35 -5.56 -6.12
N SER A 22 37.62 -5.16 -6.25
CA SER A 22 38.08 -3.88 -5.69
C SER A 22 37.41 -2.66 -6.32
N GLY A 23 37.01 -2.73 -7.60
CA GLY A 23 36.31 -1.63 -8.26
C GLY A 23 34.94 -1.34 -7.63
N TYR A 24 34.34 -2.32 -6.95
CA TYR A 24 33.08 -2.14 -6.23
C TYR A 24 33.22 -1.22 -5.01
N SER A 25 34.31 -1.34 -4.26
CA SER A 25 34.56 -0.42 -3.14
C SER A 25 34.86 1.00 -3.61
N ASP A 26 35.50 1.15 -4.77
CA ASP A 26 35.78 2.45 -5.36
C ASP A 26 34.48 3.10 -5.87
N ALA A 27 33.59 2.32 -6.48
CA ALA A 27 32.31 2.80 -6.99
C ALA A 27 31.35 3.30 -5.89
N LYS A 28 31.40 2.72 -4.68
CA LYS A 28 30.57 3.18 -3.55
C LYS A 28 31.14 4.39 -2.81
N ASP A 29 32.41 4.72 -3.02
CA ASP A 29 33.08 5.78 -2.30
C ASP A 29 32.76 7.15 -2.91
N ILE A 30 31.59 7.67 -2.52
CA ILE A 30 31.13 9.02 -2.87
C ILE A 30 31.63 10.08 -1.87
N GLY A 31 32.53 9.76 -0.93
CA GLY A 31 33.00 10.70 0.09
C GLY A 31 31.97 11.09 1.17
N CYS A 32 30.71 10.64 1.04
CA CYS A 32 29.62 10.90 1.97
C CYS A 32 29.30 9.68 2.82
N SER A 33 28.85 9.89 4.06
CA SER A 33 28.24 8.84 4.87
C SER A 33 26.87 8.50 4.29
N LEU A 34 26.64 7.22 3.97
CA LEU A 34 25.32 6.73 3.55
C LEU A 34 24.32 6.65 4.71
N TYR A 35 24.77 6.89 5.94
CA TYR A 35 23.95 6.85 7.15
C TYR A 35 23.62 8.26 7.69
N ASP A 36 23.98 9.31 6.95
CA ASP A 36 23.62 10.69 7.31
C ASP A 36 22.14 10.97 6.99
N SER A 37 21.47 11.82 7.76
CA SER A 37 20.05 12.14 7.51
C SER A 37 19.83 12.81 6.16
N SER A 38 20.78 13.64 5.70
CA SER A 38 20.73 14.25 4.36
C SER A 38 20.80 13.19 3.25
N ALA A 39 21.59 12.13 3.49
CA ALA A 39 21.76 11.03 2.56
C ALA A 39 20.49 10.19 2.43
N MET A 40 19.84 9.89 3.56
CA MET A 40 18.60 9.11 3.58
C MET A 40 17.43 9.90 2.99
N ARG A 41 17.24 11.18 3.34
CA ARG A 41 16.17 12.00 2.74
C ARG A 41 16.31 12.15 1.24
N PHE A 42 17.54 12.28 0.74
CA PHE A 42 17.74 12.32 -0.70
C PHE A 42 17.36 10.98 -1.35
N ALA A 43 17.65 9.85 -0.70
CA ALA A 43 17.24 8.54 -1.20
C ALA A 43 15.71 8.38 -1.20
N GLU A 44 15.02 8.80 -0.13
CA GLU A 44 13.56 8.78 -0.05
C GLU A 44 12.93 9.73 -1.08
N LEU A 45 13.39 10.98 -1.16
CA LEU A 45 12.89 11.95 -2.14
C LEU A 45 13.07 11.47 -3.57
N ARG A 46 14.17 10.76 -3.87
CA ARG A 46 14.39 10.15 -5.18
C ARG A 46 13.36 9.06 -5.49
N ALA A 47 13.03 8.22 -4.50
CA ALA A 47 12.01 7.20 -4.67
C ALA A 47 10.63 7.85 -4.87
N VAL A 48 10.29 8.84 -4.03
CA VAL A 48 9.04 9.63 -4.12
C VAL A 48 8.91 10.34 -5.46
N ALA A 49 9.99 10.94 -5.97
CA ALA A 49 10.00 11.61 -7.27
C ALA A 49 9.62 10.67 -8.42
N GLY A 50 9.91 9.37 -8.27
CA GLY A 50 9.52 8.32 -9.20
C GLY A 50 8.26 7.55 -8.79
N GLY A 51 7.42 8.11 -7.90
CA GLY A 51 6.10 7.58 -7.53
C GLY A 51 6.06 6.62 -6.34
N ASN A 52 7.18 6.33 -5.67
CA ASN A 52 7.13 5.43 -4.51
C ASN A 52 6.58 6.14 -3.27
N THR A 53 5.62 5.52 -2.59
CA THR A 53 5.10 5.97 -1.28
C THR A 53 5.66 5.15 -0.11
N ALA A 54 6.27 4.00 -0.40
CA ALA A 54 6.95 3.13 0.53
C ALA A 54 8.25 2.56 -0.06
N LEU A 55 9.18 2.17 0.81
CA LEU A 55 10.48 1.60 0.47
C LEU A 55 10.98 0.61 1.52
N GLN A 56 11.89 -0.26 1.09
CA GLN A 56 12.68 -1.14 1.94
C GLN A 56 14.13 -0.66 1.93
N GLY A 57 14.78 -0.61 3.10
CA GLY A 57 16.15 -0.14 3.27
C GLY A 57 16.26 1.22 3.96
N SER A 58 16.81 1.23 5.18
CA SER A 58 17.34 2.40 5.90
C SER A 58 18.42 1.97 6.90
N SER A 59 19.21 2.91 7.44
CA SER A 59 20.17 2.59 8.50
C SER A 59 19.44 2.17 9.77
N THR A 60 19.69 0.94 10.25
CA THR A 60 19.10 0.37 11.48
C THR A 60 19.66 0.97 12.78
N SER A 61 20.37 2.10 12.70
CA SER A 61 21.00 2.75 13.85
C SER A 61 20.51 4.18 13.99
N HIS A 62 19.82 4.47 15.11
CA HIS A 62 19.19 5.76 15.50
C HIS A 62 17.76 5.95 14.96
N THR A 63 16.89 5.02 15.35
CA THR A 63 15.52 4.82 14.86
C THR A 63 14.45 5.77 15.43
N ASP A 64 14.81 6.73 16.29
CA ASP A 64 13.79 7.45 17.09
C ASP A 64 13.33 8.79 16.47
N THR A 65 13.84 9.19 15.31
CA THR A 65 13.52 10.53 14.76
C THR A 65 13.26 10.63 13.26
N PHE A 66 13.42 9.57 12.46
CA PHE A 66 13.55 9.78 11.00
C PHE A 66 13.07 8.63 10.08
N GLU A 67 12.16 7.79 10.54
CA GLU A 67 11.95 6.50 9.87
C GLU A 67 10.78 6.41 8.88
N THR A 68 9.99 7.49 8.71
CA THR A 68 8.77 7.47 7.87
C THR A 68 8.38 8.87 7.38
N MET A 69 9.33 9.66 6.90
CA MET A 69 9.05 11.08 6.64
C MET A 69 8.58 11.38 5.23
N LEU A 70 9.36 10.99 4.20
CA LEU A 70 8.97 11.27 2.81
C LEU A 70 8.31 10.05 2.16
N ALA A 71 8.72 8.86 2.57
CA ALA A 71 8.08 7.59 2.23
C ALA A 71 8.11 6.66 3.43
N ARG A 72 7.18 5.69 3.46
CA ARG A 72 7.15 4.69 4.53
C ARG A 72 8.32 3.72 4.38
N ASN A 73 9.16 3.61 5.40
CA ASN A 73 10.06 2.47 5.46
C ASN A 73 9.34 1.25 6.01
N ILE A 74 9.22 0.20 5.22
CA ILE A 74 8.46 -1.00 5.59
C ILE A 74 9.11 -1.79 6.74
N GLU A 75 10.41 -1.66 6.96
CA GLU A 75 11.16 -2.40 7.98
C GLU A 75 11.04 -1.80 9.38
N LEU A 76 10.23 -0.75 9.53
CA LEU A 76 10.14 0.10 10.72
C LEU A 76 8.67 0.20 11.16
N TYR A 77 8.43 0.86 12.29
CA TYR A 77 7.09 0.90 12.89
C TYR A 77 6.05 1.61 12.02
N ASN A 78 5.11 0.84 11.46
CA ASN A 78 4.00 1.34 10.65
C ASN A 78 2.70 0.66 11.08
N PHE A 79 1.59 1.40 11.02
CA PHE A 79 0.23 0.87 11.29
C PHE A 79 0.07 0.09 12.61
N GLY A 80 0.89 0.42 13.62
CA GLY A 80 0.82 -0.20 14.93
C GLY A 80 1.75 -1.41 15.13
N LYS A 81 2.55 -1.78 14.12
CA LYS A 81 3.37 -3.00 14.08
C LYS A 81 4.78 -2.75 13.52
N ASP A 82 5.69 -3.66 13.84
CA ASP A 82 7.06 -3.72 13.29
C ASP A 82 7.50 -5.19 13.26
N TYR A 83 7.02 -5.91 12.24
CA TYR A 83 7.13 -7.36 12.11
C TYR A 83 7.70 -7.80 10.76
N ILE A 84 8.41 -6.87 10.11
CA ILE A 84 9.14 -7.13 8.87
C ILE A 84 10.62 -7.32 9.21
N HIS A 85 11.19 -8.43 8.77
CA HIS A 85 12.59 -8.74 8.99
C HIS A 85 13.35 -8.75 7.67
N THR A 86 14.64 -8.42 7.72
CA THR A 86 15.49 -8.42 6.52
C THR A 86 16.81 -9.12 6.80
N LYS A 87 17.27 -9.91 5.82
CA LYS A 87 18.62 -10.47 5.77
C LYS A 87 19.23 -10.25 4.38
N VAL A 88 20.28 -9.43 4.37
CA VAL A 88 21.04 -9.10 3.14
C VAL A 88 22.29 -9.99 3.01
N THR A 89 22.82 -10.50 4.12
CA THR A 89 24.03 -11.33 4.10
C THR A 89 23.73 -12.78 3.75
N GLU A 90 24.76 -13.49 3.27
CA GLU A 90 24.74 -14.93 3.02
C GLU A 90 24.01 -15.71 4.11
N LEU A 91 23.17 -16.64 3.68
CA LEU A 91 22.48 -17.56 4.56
C LEU A 91 23.41 -18.75 4.87
N GLU A 92 24.06 -18.74 6.02
CA GLU A 92 24.97 -19.82 6.40
C GLU A 92 24.20 -21.10 6.76
N SER A 93 24.82 -22.27 6.53
CA SER A 93 24.18 -23.57 6.77
C SER A 93 23.68 -23.80 8.21
N ASP A 94 24.27 -23.12 9.19
CA ASP A 94 23.91 -23.20 10.62
C ASP A 94 22.97 -22.06 11.08
N TYR A 95 22.45 -21.27 10.14
CA TYR A 95 21.50 -20.20 10.44
C TYR A 95 20.19 -20.75 11.02
N SER A 96 19.94 -20.46 12.30
CA SER A 96 18.77 -21.00 13.00
C SER A 96 17.43 -20.37 12.60
N GLY A 97 17.44 -19.07 12.26
CA GLY A 97 16.24 -18.27 11.95
C GLY A 97 15.13 -18.35 13.01
N GLN A 98 15.47 -18.50 14.30
CA GLN A 98 14.45 -18.75 15.34
C GLN A 98 13.39 -17.65 15.44
N HIS A 99 13.76 -16.38 15.23
CA HIS A 99 12.80 -15.27 15.23
C HIS A 99 11.77 -15.38 14.09
N ILE A 100 12.18 -15.87 12.91
CA ILE A 100 11.29 -16.14 11.78
C ILE A 100 10.32 -17.28 12.13
N LYS A 101 10.83 -18.37 12.72
CA LYS A 101 10.02 -19.52 13.13
C LYS A 101 9.01 -19.16 14.21
N ASP A 102 9.44 -18.38 15.20
CA ASP A 102 8.60 -17.92 16.30
C ASP A 102 7.53 -16.94 15.79
N GLY A 103 7.93 -16.00 14.92
CA GLY A 103 7.01 -15.05 14.27
C GLY A 103 5.95 -15.73 13.41
N ASN A 104 6.37 -16.62 12.50
CA ASN A 104 5.46 -17.42 11.68
C ASN A 104 4.49 -18.27 12.55
N SER A 105 5.00 -18.91 13.62
CA SER A 105 4.16 -19.74 14.50
C SER A 105 3.17 -18.92 15.35
N SER A 106 3.49 -17.65 15.64
CA SER A 106 2.64 -16.76 16.44
C SER A 106 1.67 -15.92 15.61
N GLY A 107 1.92 -15.77 14.30
CA GLY A 107 1.23 -14.81 13.44
C GLY A 107 1.76 -13.39 13.56
N ASP A 108 2.91 -13.21 14.21
CA ASP A 108 3.60 -11.93 14.40
C ASP A 108 4.70 -11.71 13.34
N LEU A 109 4.76 -12.52 12.27
CA LEU A 109 5.64 -12.26 11.13
C LEU A 109 4.78 -11.71 9.99
N ASP A 110 5.05 -10.49 9.56
CA ASP A 110 4.33 -9.89 8.43
C ASP A 110 5.09 -10.16 7.12
N ALA A 111 6.43 -10.06 7.12
CA ALA A 111 7.28 -10.44 5.99
C ALA A 111 8.74 -10.70 6.40
N TRP A 112 9.45 -11.52 5.63
CA TRP A 112 10.89 -11.72 5.74
C TRP A 112 11.60 -11.56 4.39
N PHE A 113 12.24 -10.41 4.19
CA PHE A 113 13.02 -10.09 3.00
C PHE A 113 14.41 -10.74 3.07
N LEU A 114 14.72 -11.58 2.08
CA LEU A 114 15.95 -12.36 2.04
C LEU A 114 16.59 -12.25 0.66
N HIS A 115 17.81 -11.73 0.59
CA HIS A 115 18.61 -11.83 -0.63
C HIS A 115 19.07 -13.29 -0.77
N LEU A 116 18.53 -14.00 -1.77
CA LEU A 116 18.78 -15.42 -1.95
C LEU A 116 18.92 -15.74 -3.43
N ALA A 117 19.80 -16.69 -3.75
CA ALA A 117 20.01 -17.15 -5.12
C ALA A 117 20.36 -15.99 -6.08
N GLU A 118 21.11 -15.02 -5.57
CA GLU A 118 21.54 -13.84 -6.30
C GLU A 118 22.78 -14.14 -7.15
N GLY A 119 22.51 -14.66 -8.36
CA GLY A 119 23.49 -15.09 -9.33
C GLY A 119 22.84 -16.00 -10.38
N VAL A 120 23.66 -16.62 -11.23
CA VAL A 120 23.24 -17.54 -12.30
C VAL A 120 23.90 -18.92 -12.18
N ASP A 121 24.53 -19.19 -11.04
CA ASP A 121 25.26 -20.42 -10.79
C ASP A 121 24.61 -21.35 -9.75
N GLU A 122 25.05 -22.60 -9.75
CA GLU A 122 24.58 -23.62 -8.80
C GLU A 122 24.88 -23.23 -7.34
N SER A 123 25.95 -22.48 -7.09
CA SER A 123 26.26 -22.02 -5.73
C SER A 123 25.18 -21.10 -5.19
N SER A 124 24.67 -20.20 -6.03
CA SER A 124 23.56 -19.31 -5.69
C SER A 124 22.25 -20.10 -5.53
N ARG A 125 21.93 -21.01 -6.46
CA ARG A 125 20.74 -21.87 -6.35
C ARG A 125 20.73 -22.67 -5.04
N ALA A 126 21.87 -23.23 -4.64
CA ALA A 126 22.01 -24.06 -3.44
C ALA A 126 21.77 -23.31 -2.12
N GLU A 127 21.74 -21.98 -2.11
CA GLU A 127 21.31 -21.21 -0.93
C GLU A 127 19.86 -21.53 -0.56
N PHE A 128 19.00 -21.84 -1.54
CA PHE A 128 17.62 -22.26 -1.30
C PHE A 128 17.54 -23.58 -0.51
N ASP A 129 18.49 -24.50 -0.72
CA ASP A 129 18.54 -25.75 0.03
C ASP A 129 18.76 -25.50 1.53
N ILE A 130 19.47 -24.41 1.89
CA ILE A 130 19.72 -24.00 3.28
C ILE A 130 18.43 -23.49 3.91
N LEU A 131 17.65 -22.69 3.17
CA LEU A 131 16.34 -22.19 3.59
C LEU A 131 15.41 -23.37 3.92
N VAL A 132 15.33 -24.36 3.03
CA VAL A 132 14.50 -25.56 3.22
C VAL A 132 15.01 -26.43 4.36
N SER A 133 16.32 -26.72 4.40
CA SER A 133 16.91 -27.61 5.41
C SER A 133 16.80 -27.09 6.83
N ASN A 134 16.66 -25.78 6.99
CA ASN A 134 16.51 -25.12 8.27
C ASN A 134 15.05 -24.83 8.63
N ASP A 135 14.06 -25.36 7.91
CA ASP A 135 12.62 -25.10 8.16
C ASP A 135 12.29 -23.59 8.13
N LEU A 136 12.84 -22.87 7.14
CA LEU A 136 12.68 -21.42 6.98
C LEU A 136 11.92 -21.02 5.71
N LEU A 137 11.51 -21.99 4.88
CA LEU A 137 10.60 -21.76 3.77
C LEU A 137 9.17 -21.62 4.32
N VAL A 138 8.79 -20.38 4.64
CA VAL A 138 7.47 -19.99 5.18
C VAL A 138 6.74 -19.06 4.21
N GLY A 139 5.43 -18.88 4.37
CA GLY A 139 4.63 -18.08 3.43
C GLY A 139 4.97 -16.59 3.43
N GLU A 140 5.47 -16.07 4.55
CA GLU A 140 5.88 -14.67 4.68
C GLU A 140 7.28 -14.40 4.11
N VAL A 141 7.93 -15.40 3.47
CA VAL A 141 9.25 -15.19 2.85
C VAL A 141 9.13 -14.39 1.56
N VAL A 142 9.98 -13.39 1.43
CA VAL A 142 10.18 -12.60 0.23
C VAL A 142 11.62 -12.81 -0.25
N ILE A 143 11.80 -13.55 -1.34
CA ILE A 143 13.11 -13.76 -1.95
C ILE A 143 13.42 -12.57 -2.87
N ILE A 144 14.47 -11.82 -2.56
CA ILE A 144 14.99 -10.74 -3.41
C ILE A 144 15.92 -11.36 -4.45
N HIS A 145 15.74 -10.96 -5.71
CA HIS A 145 16.35 -11.53 -6.91
C HIS A 145 15.82 -12.93 -7.26
N GLY A 146 16.29 -13.98 -6.58
CA GLY A 146 15.94 -15.36 -6.94
C GLY A 146 16.47 -15.81 -8.31
N THR A 147 17.51 -15.15 -8.84
CA THR A 147 17.97 -15.31 -10.24
C THR A 147 18.43 -16.73 -10.58
N ALA A 148 19.04 -17.45 -9.65
CA ALA A 148 19.49 -18.82 -9.90
C ALA A 148 18.41 -19.89 -9.63
N LEU A 149 17.21 -19.51 -9.17
CA LEU A 149 16.15 -20.47 -8.86
C LEU A 149 15.63 -21.13 -10.13
N THR A 150 15.35 -22.43 -10.03
CA THR A 150 14.78 -23.21 -11.13
C THR A 150 13.36 -23.64 -10.78
N GLN A 151 12.65 -24.26 -11.72
CA GLN A 151 11.25 -24.67 -11.52
C GLN A 151 10.99 -25.41 -10.18
N PRO A 152 11.80 -26.37 -9.71
CA PRO A 152 11.58 -27.01 -8.42
C PRO A 152 11.60 -26.07 -7.21
N GLU A 153 12.53 -25.10 -7.18
CA GLU A 153 12.58 -24.12 -6.09
C GLU A 153 11.43 -23.12 -6.17
N LEU A 154 11.08 -22.66 -7.39
CA LEU A 154 9.94 -21.78 -7.62
C LEU A 154 8.61 -22.44 -7.26
N SER A 155 8.44 -23.73 -7.59
CA SER A 155 7.28 -24.54 -7.20
C SER A 155 7.16 -24.66 -5.69
N ALA A 156 8.28 -24.94 -4.99
CA ALA A 156 8.29 -24.99 -3.53
C ALA A 156 7.99 -23.63 -2.88
N LEU A 157 8.43 -22.53 -3.49
CA LEU A 157 8.11 -21.17 -3.05
C LEU A 157 6.62 -20.86 -3.24
N GLY A 158 6.05 -21.20 -4.40
CA GLY A 158 4.62 -21.04 -4.68
C GLY A 158 3.74 -21.89 -3.76
N ASP A 159 4.14 -23.14 -3.48
CA ASP A 159 3.42 -24.06 -2.58
C ASP A 159 3.22 -23.51 -1.16
N VAL A 160 4.16 -22.67 -0.67
CA VAL A 160 4.04 -22.02 0.65
C VAL A 160 3.38 -20.65 0.59
N GLY A 161 3.08 -20.13 -0.60
CA GLY A 161 2.57 -18.77 -0.82
C GLY A 161 3.64 -17.68 -0.69
N GLY A 162 4.92 -18.04 -0.85
CA GLY A 162 6.03 -17.08 -0.78
C GLY A 162 6.08 -16.14 -1.98
N SER A 163 6.86 -15.07 -1.83
CA SER A 163 6.96 -14.01 -2.83
C SER A 163 8.37 -13.85 -3.40
N LEU A 164 8.46 -13.27 -4.60
CA LEU A 164 9.69 -12.80 -5.22
C LEU A 164 9.67 -11.28 -5.37
N ALA A 165 10.76 -10.61 -4.96
CA ALA A 165 11.05 -9.23 -5.35
C ALA A 165 12.03 -9.27 -6.54
N TRP A 166 11.48 -9.12 -7.74
CA TRP A 166 12.20 -9.14 -9.01
C TRP A 166 12.84 -7.77 -9.29
N SER A 167 14.13 -7.77 -9.64
CA SER A 167 14.94 -6.57 -9.89
C SER A 167 15.71 -6.69 -11.21
N PRO A 168 15.00 -6.74 -12.35
CA PRO A 168 15.59 -7.08 -13.64
C PRO A 168 16.75 -6.15 -14.03
N THR A 169 16.72 -4.86 -13.72
CA THR A 169 17.82 -3.93 -14.08
C THR A 169 19.13 -4.36 -13.42
N SER A 170 19.08 -4.64 -12.12
CA SER A 170 20.23 -5.09 -11.34
C SER A 170 20.72 -6.47 -11.78
N ASN A 171 19.79 -7.39 -12.01
CA ASN A 171 20.14 -8.75 -12.46
C ASN A 171 20.82 -8.73 -13.84
N LEU A 172 20.25 -8.02 -14.80
CA LEU A 172 20.81 -7.91 -16.14
C LEU A 172 22.14 -7.19 -16.13
N LEU A 173 22.30 -6.12 -15.33
CA LEU A 173 23.55 -5.39 -15.23
C LEU A 173 24.66 -6.28 -14.64
N LEU A 174 24.39 -7.02 -13.57
CA LEU A 174 25.43 -7.77 -12.85
C LEU A 174 25.69 -9.16 -13.43
N TYR A 175 24.66 -9.84 -13.95
CA TYR A 175 24.71 -11.26 -14.30
C TYR A 175 24.41 -11.54 -15.78
N GLY A 176 23.86 -10.56 -16.51
CA GLY A 176 23.50 -10.69 -17.93
C GLY A 176 22.22 -11.48 -18.20
N ASP A 177 21.60 -12.02 -17.16
CA ASP A 177 20.32 -12.70 -17.19
C ASP A 177 19.50 -12.34 -15.95
N THR A 178 18.23 -12.69 -15.94
CA THR A 178 17.33 -12.43 -14.80
C THR A 178 16.52 -13.67 -14.44
N THR A 179 15.79 -13.58 -13.34
CA THR A 179 14.97 -14.66 -12.78
C THR A 179 13.98 -15.19 -13.83
N ASP A 180 13.77 -16.51 -13.85
CA ASP A 180 12.74 -17.15 -14.70
C ASP A 180 11.33 -16.85 -14.16
N ILE A 181 10.93 -15.59 -14.37
CA ILE A 181 9.72 -15.01 -13.81
C ILE A 181 8.45 -15.57 -14.45
N ALA A 182 8.54 -16.06 -15.69
CA ALA A 182 7.47 -16.78 -16.37
C ALA A 182 7.17 -18.12 -15.67
N THR A 183 8.21 -18.89 -15.32
CA THR A 183 8.03 -20.10 -14.51
C THR A 183 7.54 -19.75 -13.11
N ALA A 184 8.08 -18.70 -12.46
CA ALA A 184 7.61 -18.28 -11.15
C ALA A 184 6.11 -17.97 -11.13
N LYS A 185 5.62 -17.24 -12.14
CA LYS A 185 4.19 -16.95 -12.32
C LYS A 185 3.38 -18.23 -12.52
N ALA A 186 3.85 -19.14 -13.38
CA ALA A 186 3.17 -20.41 -13.65
C ALA A 186 3.09 -21.33 -12.41
N GLU A 187 4.07 -21.25 -11.52
CA GLU A 187 4.11 -21.98 -10.25
C GLU A 187 3.36 -21.27 -9.10
N GLY A 188 2.71 -20.13 -9.36
CA GLY A 188 1.87 -19.44 -8.39
C GLY A 188 2.63 -18.61 -7.35
N VAL A 189 3.90 -18.25 -7.64
CA VAL A 189 4.67 -17.33 -6.79
C VAL A 189 4.08 -15.92 -6.90
N ASN A 190 3.91 -15.24 -5.77
CA ASN A 190 3.56 -13.82 -5.78
C ASN A 190 4.75 -12.98 -6.25
N ILE A 191 4.58 -12.19 -7.31
CA ILE A 191 5.66 -11.45 -7.95
C ILE A 191 5.53 -9.96 -7.65
N MET A 192 6.59 -9.40 -7.09
CA MET A 192 6.76 -7.98 -6.82
C MET A 192 7.94 -7.44 -7.64
N ILE A 193 7.94 -6.15 -7.94
CA ILE A 193 9.06 -5.47 -8.59
C ILE A 193 9.72 -4.50 -7.62
N GLY A 194 11.02 -4.65 -7.44
CA GLY A 194 11.85 -3.79 -6.60
C GLY A 194 13.02 -3.23 -7.42
N PRO A 195 13.32 -1.91 -7.36
CA PRO A 195 14.38 -1.32 -8.15
C PRO A 195 15.78 -1.73 -7.71
N ASP A 196 15.93 -2.37 -6.54
CA ASP A 196 17.22 -2.66 -5.90
C ASP A 196 18.02 -1.39 -5.56
N TRP A 197 19.21 -1.56 -5.01
CA TRP A 197 20.08 -0.48 -4.58
C TRP A 197 20.75 0.26 -5.76
N ALA A 198 20.96 1.56 -5.60
CA ALA A 198 21.28 2.49 -6.70
C ALA A 198 22.48 2.13 -7.63
N PRO A 199 23.55 1.47 -7.17
CA PRO A 199 24.69 1.13 -8.05
C PRO A 199 24.41 0.05 -9.08
N SER A 200 23.33 -0.71 -8.96
CA SER A 200 22.89 -1.65 -10.00
C SER A 200 21.41 -1.54 -10.35
N GLY A 201 20.64 -0.83 -9.54
CA GLY A 201 19.20 -0.69 -9.65
C GLY A 201 18.70 0.59 -10.30
N SER A 202 17.40 0.61 -10.63
CA SER A 202 16.69 1.80 -11.08
C SER A 202 16.48 2.83 -9.96
N LYS A 203 16.01 4.03 -10.32
CA LYS A 203 15.79 5.10 -9.33
C LYS A 203 14.50 4.93 -8.51
N SER A 204 13.49 4.23 -9.05
CA SER A 204 12.19 3.95 -8.43
C SER A 204 11.56 2.68 -9.01
N SER A 205 10.48 2.18 -8.39
CA SER A 205 9.75 1.02 -8.91
C SER A 205 9.12 1.29 -10.27
N MET A 206 8.62 2.51 -10.51
CA MET A 206 8.06 2.90 -11.81
C MET A 206 9.12 2.94 -12.92
N HIS A 207 10.37 3.27 -12.59
CA HIS A 207 11.48 3.17 -13.54
C HIS A 207 11.95 1.73 -13.76
N GLU A 208 11.89 0.87 -12.74
CA GLU A 208 12.19 -0.56 -12.87
C GLU A 208 11.19 -1.28 -13.80
N LEU A 209 9.93 -0.81 -13.85
CA LEU A 209 8.94 -1.29 -14.81
C LEU A 209 9.44 -1.25 -16.26
N LYS A 210 10.31 -0.30 -16.64
CA LYS A 210 10.74 -0.16 -18.05
C LYS A 210 11.59 -1.36 -18.49
N THR A 211 12.43 -1.85 -17.59
CA THR A 211 13.23 -3.05 -17.84
C THR A 211 12.36 -4.32 -17.76
N ALA A 212 11.40 -4.36 -16.82
CA ALA A 212 10.48 -5.48 -16.68
C ALA A 212 9.57 -5.65 -17.92
N ASP A 213 8.96 -4.55 -18.37
CA ASP A 213 8.11 -4.46 -19.57
C ASP A 213 8.90 -4.84 -20.83
N TRP A 214 10.08 -4.22 -21.03
CA TRP A 214 10.94 -4.57 -22.16
C TRP A 214 11.29 -6.07 -22.18
N TRP A 215 11.57 -6.65 -21.01
CA TRP A 215 11.89 -8.07 -20.89
C TRP A 215 10.70 -8.96 -21.22
N ASP A 216 9.51 -8.60 -20.73
CA ASP A 216 8.29 -9.34 -21.02
C ASP A 216 7.98 -9.37 -22.52
N ASP A 217 7.98 -8.19 -23.15
CA ASP A 217 7.69 -7.99 -24.58
C ASP A 217 8.68 -8.72 -25.49
N ASN A 218 9.97 -8.59 -25.20
CA ASN A 218 11.02 -8.98 -26.13
C ASN A 218 11.60 -10.37 -25.87
N VAL A 219 11.40 -10.92 -24.66
CA VAL A 219 12.01 -12.19 -24.25
C VAL A 219 10.98 -13.23 -23.83
N LEU A 220 9.97 -12.86 -23.05
CA LEU A 220 8.99 -13.80 -22.51
C LEU A 220 7.80 -14.03 -23.45
N GLY A 221 7.47 -13.05 -24.28
CA GLY A 221 6.34 -13.08 -25.20
C GLY A 221 5.04 -12.71 -24.52
N ASP A 222 5.04 -11.56 -23.84
CA ASP A 222 3.88 -10.89 -23.25
C ASP A 222 3.18 -11.77 -22.20
N VAL A 223 3.95 -12.32 -21.24
CA VAL A 223 3.35 -13.19 -20.22
C VAL A 223 2.66 -12.38 -19.12
N PHE A 224 2.94 -11.08 -18.97
CA PHE A 224 2.24 -10.17 -18.08
C PHE A 224 1.35 -9.20 -18.88
N THR A 225 0.18 -8.93 -18.33
CA THR A 225 -0.62 -7.78 -18.75
C THR A 225 -0.07 -6.49 -18.12
N ASP A 226 -0.36 -5.33 -18.72
CA ASP A 226 -0.05 -4.02 -18.12
C ASP A 226 -0.64 -3.91 -16.69
N TYR A 227 -1.85 -4.46 -16.49
CA TYR A 227 -2.48 -4.55 -15.17
C TYR A 227 -1.61 -5.30 -14.15
N GLU A 228 -1.14 -6.50 -14.51
CA GLU A 228 -0.31 -7.33 -13.62
C GLU A 228 1.06 -6.69 -13.33
N LEU A 229 1.66 -5.99 -14.30
CA LEU A 229 2.89 -5.22 -14.08
C LEU A 229 2.67 -4.10 -13.06
N VAL A 230 1.53 -3.39 -13.14
CA VAL A 230 1.16 -2.38 -12.14
C VAL A 230 0.84 -3.01 -10.78
N GLN A 231 0.20 -4.18 -10.73
CA GLN A 231 -0.01 -4.91 -9.48
C GLN A 231 1.31 -5.28 -8.80
N ALA A 232 2.34 -5.65 -9.56
CA ALA A 232 3.66 -6.04 -9.05
C ALA A 232 4.40 -4.89 -8.34
N ILE A 233 4.05 -3.63 -8.61
CA ILE A 233 4.57 -2.46 -7.88
C ILE A 233 3.56 -1.85 -6.88
N THR A 234 2.38 -2.47 -6.71
CA THR A 234 1.31 -1.97 -5.83
C THR A 234 0.74 -3.09 -4.94
N THR A 235 -0.36 -3.72 -5.36
CA THR A 235 -1.16 -4.64 -4.56
C THR A 235 -0.42 -5.91 -4.17
N ASN A 236 0.41 -6.47 -5.05
CA ASN A 236 1.22 -7.66 -4.75
C ASN A 236 2.17 -7.43 -3.57
N ILE A 237 2.65 -6.18 -3.41
CA ILE A 237 3.55 -5.81 -2.31
C ILE A 237 2.79 -5.75 -1.00
N VAL A 238 1.71 -4.97 -0.93
CA VAL A 238 0.97 -4.80 0.32
C VAL A 238 0.30 -6.10 0.78
N ASP A 239 -0.04 -6.99 -0.13
CA ASP A 239 -0.56 -8.32 0.20
C ASP A 239 0.54 -9.23 0.77
N ALA A 240 1.76 -9.16 0.23
CA ALA A 240 2.90 -9.93 0.73
C ALA A 240 3.35 -9.50 2.14
N ILE A 241 3.21 -8.22 2.48
CA ILE A 241 3.69 -7.66 3.75
C ILE A 241 2.57 -7.42 4.77
N GLY A 242 1.35 -7.91 4.52
CA GLY A 242 0.23 -7.78 5.45
C GLY A 242 -0.32 -6.36 5.63
N TRP A 243 -0.18 -5.50 4.61
CA TRP A 243 -0.60 -4.09 4.62
C TRP A 243 -1.88 -3.82 3.83
N SER A 244 -2.56 -4.85 3.31
CA SER A 244 -3.76 -4.71 2.47
C SER A 244 -4.90 -3.90 3.11
N GLU A 245 -5.04 -3.98 4.43
CA GLU A 245 -6.03 -3.25 5.23
C GLU A 245 -5.53 -1.87 5.70
N HIS A 246 -4.38 -1.42 5.20
CA HIS A 246 -3.72 -0.21 5.63
C HIS A 246 -3.37 0.73 4.48
N THR A 247 -2.93 0.21 3.32
CA THR A 247 -2.50 1.01 2.16
C THR A 247 -2.44 0.17 0.87
N GLY A 248 -1.98 0.75 -0.24
CA GLY A 248 -1.77 0.08 -1.53
C GLY A 248 -3.05 -0.11 -2.37
N ARG A 249 -4.20 0.34 -1.85
CA ARG A 249 -5.48 0.38 -2.55
C ARG A 249 -6.16 1.72 -2.29
N ILE A 250 -6.90 2.21 -3.28
CA ILE A 250 -7.72 3.42 -3.12
C ILE A 250 -9.08 2.98 -2.58
N GLN A 251 -9.18 2.91 -1.25
CA GLN A 251 -10.38 2.49 -0.52
C GLN A 251 -10.53 3.33 0.75
N GLU A 252 -11.77 3.61 1.13
CA GLU A 252 -12.05 4.30 2.39
C GLU A 252 -11.44 3.55 3.59
N GLY A 253 -10.89 4.32 4.54
CA GLY A 253 -10.28 3.80 5.76
C GLY A 253 -8.79 3.46 5.63
N LEU A 254 -8.27 3.39 4.40
CA LEU A 254 -6.84 3.19 4.15
C LEU A 254 -6.08 4.51 4.20
N ALA A 255 -4.76 4.43 4.41
CA ALA A 255 -3.87 5.58 4.36
C ALA A 255 -3.85 6.17 2.94
N ALA A 256 -3.84 7.50 2.87
CA ALA A 256 -3.73 8.24 1.61
C ALA A 256 -2.28 8.23 1.09
N ASP A 257 -1.84 7.06 0.65
CA ASP A 257 -0.61 6.87 -0.10
C ASP A 257 -0.98 6.83 -1.59
N LEU A 258 -0.85 7.98 -2.27
CA LEU A 258 -1.41 8.19 -3.60
C LEU A 258 -0.35 8.71 -4.57
N VAL A 259 -0.47 8.30 -5.82
CA VAL A 259 0.28 8.87 -6.95
C VAL A 259 -0.72 9.32 -8.00
N VAL A 260 -0.54 10.54 -8.50
CA VAL A 260 -1.30 11.10 -9.61
C VAL A 260 -0.34 11.29 -10.78
N LEU A 261 -0.73 10.76 -11.94
CA LEU A 261 0.05 10.84 -13.17
C LEU A 261 -0.70 11.69 -14.21
N ASP A 262 0.05 12.32 -15.12
CA ASP A 262 -0.53 12.84 -16.37
C ASP A 262 -1.03 11.65 -17.19
N THR A 263 -2.12 11.86 -17.91
CA THR A 263 -2.70 10.88 -18.82
C THR A 263 -2.20 11.18 -20.22
N PHE A 264 -1.55 10.20 -20.87
CA PHE A 264 -1.06 10.24 -22.25
C PHE A 264 -1.27 8.89 -22.97
N ARG A 265 -1.82 7.88 -22.27
CA ARG A 265 -2.31 6.62 -22.85
C ARG A 265 -3.81 6.45 -22.55
N SER A 266 -4.50 5.70 -23.42
CA SER A 266 -5.90 5.33 -23.23
C SER A 266 -6.06 4.25 -22.15
N ASP A 267 -5.19 3.24 -22.17
CA ASP A 267 -5.09 2.25 -21.10
C ASP A 267 -4.37 2.88 -19.89
N PRO A 268 -5.04 2.97 -18.72
CA PRO A 268 -4.47 3.58 -17.52
C PRO A 268 -3.30 2.77 -16.95
N TYR A 269 -3.25 1.45 -17.13
CA TYR A 269 -2.15 0.62 -16.66
C TYR A 269 -0.93 0.81 -17.56
N ARG A 270 -1.14 0.83 -18.88
CA ARG A 270 -0.07 1.21 -19.81
C ARG A 270 0.47 2.61 -19.53
N ASN A 271 -0.40 3.54 -19.13
CA ASN A 271 0.00 4.88 -18.73
C ASN A 271 1.02 4.85 -17.56
N VAL A 272 0.81 3.98 -16.55
CA VAL A 272 1.76 3.80 -15.45
C VAL A 272 3.06 3.15 -15.94
N VAL A 273 2.97 2.12 -16.79
CA VAL A 273 4.13 1.41 -17.36
C VAL A 273 4.98 2.34 -18.21
N ASP A 274 4.42 3.34 -18.89
CA ASP A 274 5.17 4.29 -19.71
C ASP A 274 5.55 5.60 -18.98
N ALA A 275 4.97 5.88 -17.81
CA ALA A 275 5.20 7.12 -17.08
C ALA A 275 6.65 7.29 -16.61
N ILE A 276 7.16 8.51 -16.73
CA ILE A 276 8.51 8.92 -16.31
C ILE A 276 8.45 10.16 -15.41
N ASP A 277 9.60 10.73 -15.01
CA ASP A 277 9.67 11.78 -13.98
C ASP A 277 8.75 13.01 -14.23
N PRO A 278 8.63 13.56 -15.45
CA PRO A 278 7.72 14.68 -15.73
C PRO A 278 6.24 14.34 -15.60
N ASP A 279 5.87 13.07 -15.78
CA ASP A 279 4.48 12.63 -15.79
C ASP A 279 3.92 12.51 -14.36
N VAL A 280 4.77 12.48 -13.33
CA VAL A 280 4.36 12.43 -11.90
C VAL A 280 3.83 13.80 -11.46
N ARG A 281 2.51 13.92 -11.30
CA ARG A 281 1.83 15.17 -10.96
C ARG A 281 1.71 15.42 -9.47
N LEU A 282 1.54 14.36 -8.68
CA LEU A 282 1.44 14.44 -7.23
C LEU A 282 1.79 13.09 -6.61
N VAL A 283 2.55 13.12 -5.53
CA VAL A 283 2.79 11.98 -4.64
C VAL A 283 2.42 12.38 -3.23
N VAL A 284 1.52 11.60 -2.64
CA VAL A 284 0.99 11.79 -1.29
C VAL A 284 1.39 10.59 -0.46
N VAL A 285 1.90 10.82 0.76
CA VAL A 285 2.21 9.76 1.72
C VAL A 285 1.50 10.07 3.02
N GLY A 286 0.61 9.18 3.44
CA GLY A 286 -0.19 9.35 4.66
C GLY A 286 -1.05 10.62 4.68
N GLY A 287 -1.45 11.12 3.50
CA GLY A 287 -2.21 12.36 3.35
C GLY A 287 -1.36 13.63 3.26
N LEU A 288 -0.02 13.53 3.33
CA LEU A 288 0.88 14.66 3.13
C LEU A 288 1.33 14.70 1.66
N ALA A 289 1.15 15.85 0.99
CA ALA A 289 1.65 16.06 -0.35
C ALA A 289 3.16 16.28 -0.30
N ILE A 290 3.95 15.33 -0.81
CA ILE A 290 5.41 15.36 -0.66
C ILE A 290 6.09 15.93 -1.91
N TYR A 291 5.58 15.61 -3.10
CA TYR A 291 6.23 15.93 -4.38
C TYR A 291 5.19 16.03 -5.49
N GLY A 292 5.40 16.93 -6.46
CA GLY A 292 4.50 17.01 -7.61
C GLY A 292 4.73 18.21 -8.53
N ASP A 293 3.74 18.49 -9.37
CA ASP A 293 3.66 19.70 -10.19
C ASP A 293 3.57 20.93 -9.29
N VAL A 294 4.21 22.02 -9.73
CA VAL A 294 4.34 23.25 -8.93
C VAL A 294 2.99 23.85 -8.57
N ASP A 295 2.04 23.88 -9.50
CA ASP A 295 0.71 24.45 -9.31
C ASP A 295 -0.11 23.64 -8.29
N ILE A 296 -0.03 22.31 -8.33
CA ILE A 296 -0.69 21.42 -7.38
C ILE A 296 -0.06 21.58 -5.99
N MET A 297 1.27 21.51 -5.89
CA MET A 297 1.97 21.64 -4.61
C MET A 297 1.71 22.99 -3.94
N GLN A 298 1.70 24.10 -4.70
CA GLN A 298 1.34 25.43 -4.20
C GLN A 298 -0.10 25.55 -3.69
N ALA A 299 -1.01 24.70 -4.18
CA ALA A 299 -2.37 24.65 -3.69
C ALA A 299 -2.50 23.87 -2.37
N MET A 300 -1.54 22.98 -2.07
CA MET A 300 -1.51 22.14 -0.89
C MET A 300 -0.76 22.80 0.28
N ASP A 301 0.38 23.42 0.02
CA ASP A 301 1.26 24.01 1.04
C ASP A 301 1.94 25.30 0.53
N ASP A 302 2.22 26.25 1.44
CA ASP A 302 2.92 27.51 1.16
C ASP A 302 4.45 27.46 1.39
N GLU A 303 4.98 26.38 1.97
CA GLU A 303 6.41 26.17 2.25
C GLU A 303 7.14 25.27 1.23
N ILE A 304 6.58 25.13 0.02
CA ILE A 304 7.15 24.26 -1.02
C ILE A 304 8.50 24.75 -1.60
N GLU A 305 9.36 23.81 -1.99
CA GLU A 305 10.61 24.07 -2.69
C GLU A 305 10.58 23.62 -4.14
N ILE A 306 10.95 24.53 -5.05
CA ILE A 306 11.02 24.26 -6.47
C ILE A 306 12.28 23.46 -6.83
N ILE A 307 12.10 22.33 -7.50
CA ILE A 307 13.15 21.45 -8.00
C ILE A 307 13.20 21.52 -9.53
N GLN A 308 14.41 21.64 -10.07
CA GLN A 308 14.65 21.79 -11.50
C GLN A 308 15.02 20.43 -12.13
N GLY A 309 14.24 20.00 -13.11
CA GLY A 309 14.55 18.87 -14.00
C GLY A 309 15.07 19.34 -15.36
N VAL A 310 15.46 18.40 -16.21
CA VAL A 310 15.88 18.72 -17.59
C VAL A 310 14.63 18.90 -18.44
N GLY A 311 14.24 20.15 -18.69
CA GLY A 311 13.06 20.47 -19.52
C GLY A 311 11.73 20.48 -18.77
N PHE A 312 11.73 20.30 -17.44
CA PHE A 312 10.55 20.36 -16.59
C PHE A 312 10.88 20.91 -15.19
N THR A 313 9.86 21.31 -14.45
CA THR A 313 10.00 21.81 -13.07
C THR A 313 8.99 21.12 -12.16
N LYS A 314 9.41 20.81 -10.94
CA LYS A 314 8.60 20.15 -9.91
C LYS A 314 8.73 20.89 -8.60
N ALA A 315 7.92 20.51 -7.62
CA ALA A 315 8.00 21.03 -6.26
C ALA A 315 8.02 19.86 -5.27
N ALA A 316 8.66 20.07 -4.13
CA ALA A 316 8.60 19.16 -3.00
C ALA A 316 8.34 19.92 -1.71
N ASP A 317 7.60 19.29 -0.80
CA ASP A 317 7.52 19.69 0.59
C ASP A 317 8.15 18.58 1.44
N ILE A 318 9.37 18.87 1.89
CA ILE A 318 10.16 17.93 2.68
C ILE A 318 10.41 18.45 4.10
N THR A 319 9.89 19.61 4.47
CA THR A 319 10.18 20.26 5.75
C THR A 319 8.98 20.23 6.68
N TYR A 320 9.17 19.74 7.91
CA TYR A 320 8.06 19.55 8.84
C TYR A 320 8.37 20.08 10.24
N ASP A 321 7.57 21.05 10.67
CA ASP A 321 7.67 21.66 12.00
C ASP A 321 7.40 20.68 13.13
N GLY A 322 8.29 20.68 14.12
CA GLY A 322 8.21 19.79 15.28
C GLY A 322 8.69 18.36 15.01
N VAL A 323 9.08 18.03 13.79
CA VAL A 323 9.73 16.75 13.47
C VAL A 323 11.24 16.93 13.51
N PRO A 324 11.98 16.18 14.36
CA PRO A 324 13.43 16.32 14.45
C PRO A 324 14.12 16.02 13.11
N GLU A 325 15.13 16.81 12.75
CA GLU A 325 15.91 16.68 11.51
C GLU A 325 15.14 16.94 10.19
N ALA A 326 13.82 17.14 10.26
CA ALA A 326 12.95 17.52 9.15
C ALA A 326 12.94 19.01 8.81
N GLN A 327 13.90 19.77 9.32
CA GLN A 327 13.94 21.23 9.19
C GLN A 327 14.90 21.70 8.09
N GLN A 328 15.71 20.78 7.58
CA GLN A 328 16.63 21.06 6.49
C GLN A 328 15.85 21.10 5.18
N THR A 329 15.98 22.19 4.45
CA THR A 329 15.40 22.40 3.11
C THR A 329 16.11 21.51 2.06
N TYR A 330 15.49 21.29 0.90
CA TYR A 330 16.08 20.63 -0.26
C TYR A 330 17.38 21.32 -0.69
N ALA A 331 17.39 22.65 -0.74
CA ALA A 331 18.59 23.41 -1.06
C ALA A 331 19.75 23.18 -0.06
N GLU A 332 19.44 23.14 1.24
CA GLU A 332 20.42 22.85 2.28
C GLU A 332 20.89 21.39 2.24
N MET A 333 19.98 20.44 1.98
CA MET A 333 20.30 19.02 1.80
C MET A 333 21.27 18.82 0.64
N LEU A 334 20.99 19.39 -0.54
CA LEU A 334 21.90 19.31 -1.68
C LEU A 334 23.25 19.96 -1.39
N THR A 335 23.27 21.09 -0.68
CA THR A 335 24.52 21.76 -0.28
C THR A 335 25.34 20.83 0.61
N ALA A 336 24.73 20.20 1.61
CA ALA A 336 25.40 19.25 2.51
C ALA A 336 25.98 18.04 1.74
N LEU A 337 25.21 17.50 0.79
CA LEU A 337 25.67 16.39 -0.06
C LEU A 337 26.83 16.79 -0.99
N GLN A 338 26.79 17.99 -1.55
CA GLN A 338 27.88 18.52 -2.38
C GLN A 338 29.15 18.77 -1.56
N GLU A 339 29.00 19.25 -0.31
CA GLU A 339 30.12 19.46 0.61
C GLU A 339 30.80 18.14 1.00
N CYS A 340 30.04 17.08 1.31
CA CYS A 340 30.64 15.78 1.63
C CYS A 340 31.23 15.08 0.40
N ASN A 341 30.65 15.28 -0.78
CA ASN A 341 31.17 14.73 -2.04
C ASN A 341 32.40 15.48 -2.57
N GLN A 342 32.79 16.60 -1.94
CA GLN A 342 33.88 17.45 -2.41
C GLN A 342 35.21 16.68 -2.49
N GLY A 343 35.70 16.52 -3.73
CA GLY A 343 36.96 15.83 -4.02
C GLY A 343 36.85 14.31 -4.15
N ALA A 344 35.64 13.74 -4.04
CA ALA A 344 35.38 12.35 -4.38
C ALA A 344 35.51 12.12 -5.90
N GLY A 345 35.89 10.88 -6.27
CA GLY A 345 35.98 10.48 -7.68
C GLY A 345 34.63 10.10 -8.29
N VAL A 346 33.65 9.77 -7.45
CA VAL A 346 32.30 9.37 -7.85
C VAL A 346 31.33 10.51 -7.51
N PRO A 347 30.54 11.02 -8.46
CA PRO A 347 29.58 12.09 -8.21
C PRO A 347 28.38 11.60 -7.40
N ILE A 348 27.61 12.52 -6.82
CA ILE A 348 26.29 12.21 -6.29
C ILE A 348 25.32 11.92 -7.45
N GLU A 349 24.49 10.90 -7.28
CA GLU A 349 23.41 10.53 -8.20
C GLU A 349 22.41 11.68 -8.38
N TYR A 350 21.87 11.83 -9.58
CA TYR A 350 20.79 12.77 -9.86
C TYR A 350 19.46 12.27 -9.31
N LEU A 351 18.59 13.23 -8.99
CA LEU A 351 17.24 12.95 -8.50
C LEU A 351 16.38 12.27 -9.58
N PHE A 352 16.36 12.81 -10.79
CA PHE A 352 15.51 12.32 -11.88
C PHE A 352 16.24 11.36 -12.81
N THR A 353 15.51 10.44 -13.42
CA THR A 353 16.04 9.55 -14.46
C THR A 353 16.10 10.28 -15.80
N LEU A 354 15.05 11.01 -16.18
CA LEU A 354 15.04 11.85 -17.37
C LEU A 354 16.11 12.95 -17.27
N GLY A 355 16.99 13.00 -18.29
CA GLY A 355 18.12 13.93 -18.33
C GLY A 355 19.41 13.40 -17.68
N ASP A 356 19.40 12.20 -17.09
CA ASP A 356 20.60 11.51 -16.64
C ASP A 356 21.24 10.71 -17.79
N GLU A 357 21.96 11.39 -18.68
CA GLU A 357 22.67 10.74 -19.80
C GLU A 357 23.61 9.62 -19.30
N ARG A 358 24.20 9.78 -18.11
CA ARG A 358 25.10 8.77 -17.53
C ARG A 358 24.35 7.48 -17.21
N TYR A 359 23.12 7.55 -16.68
CA TYR A 359 22.31 6.37 -16.40
C TYR A 359 22.13 5.50 -17.66
N PHE A 360 21.68 6.12 -18.76
CA PHE A 360 21.47 5.42 -20.02
C PHE A 360 22.78 4.98 -20.68
N ASP A 361 23.85 5.79 -20.59
CA ASP A 361 25.17 5.42 -21.10
C ASP A 361 25.70 4.14 -20.44
N VAL A 362 25.54 3.98 -19.12
CA VAL A 362 25.97 2.77 -18.41
C VAL A 362 25.20 1.54 -18.91
N LEU A 363 23.88 1.63 -19.01
CA LEU A 363 23.05 0.51 -19.48
C LEU A 363 23.33 0.17 -20.95
N ASN A 364 23.48 1.17 -21.81
CA ASN A 364 23.71 0.99 -23.25
C ASN A 364 25.11 0.43 -23.56
N ASN A 365 26.10 0.71 -22.71
CA ASN A 365 27.47 0.23 -22.90
C ASN A 365 27.81 -1.03 -22.08
N SER A 366 26.93 -1.47 -21.18
CA SER A 366 27.14 -2.67 -20.37
C SER A 366 27.06 -3.94 -21.22
N LEU A 367 28.12 -4.77 -21.16
CA LEU A 367 28.20 -6.03 -21.90
C LEU A 367 27.15 -7.04 -21.44
N THR A 368 26.91 -7.11 -20.13
CA THR A 368 25.94 -8.01 -19.51
C THR A 368 24.51 -7.57 -19.74
N PHE A 369 24.21 -6.28 -19.53
CA PHE A 369 22.87 -5.76 -19.75
C PHE A 369 22.41 -5.96 -21.21
N GLN A 370 23.34 -5.80 -22.15
CA GLN A 370 23.14 -6.00 -23.59
C GLN A 370 23.40 -7.45 -24.07
N SER A 371 23.62 -8.40 -23.16
CA SER A 371 24.07 -9.76 -23.53
C SER A 371 23.05 -10.49 -24.41
N GLY A 372 23.41 -10.69 -25.69
CA GLY A 372 22.56 -11.40 -26.65
C GLY A 372 21.35 -10.61 -27.14
N ARG A 373 21.26 -9.30 -26.85
CA ARG A 373 20.11 -8.44 -27.11
C ARG A 373 20.52 -6.99 -27.39
N THR A 374 19.54 -6.11 -27.61
CA THR A 374 19.76 -4.67 -27.77
C THR A 374 18.61 -3.96 -27.06
N ILE A 375 18.87 -3.54 -25.83
CA ILE A 375 17.93 -2.81 -24.98
C ILE A 375 18.23 -1.32 -25.14
N ASP A 376 17.25 -0.53 -25.58
CA ASP A 376 17.34 0.92 -25.67
C ASP A 376 16.21 1.57 -24.87
N LEU A 377 16.34 1.53 -23.54
CA LEU A 377 15.30 2.09 -22.66
C LEU A 377 15.04 3.58 -22.93
N TRP A 378 16.07 4.34 -23.34
CA TRP A 378 15.89 5.75 -23.68
C TRP A 378 14.93 5.90 -24.87
N GLY A 379 15.25 5.25 -25.99
CA GLY A 379 14.44 5.32 -27.20
C GLY A 379 13.03 4.77 -27.00
N ASP A 380 12.89 3.72 -26.18
CA ASP A 380 11.61 3.04 -25.97
C ASP A 380 10.67 3.82 -25.03
N TYR A 381 11.19 4.50 -23.99
CA TYR A 381 10.36 5.10 -22.93
C TYR A 381 10.64 6.59 -22.60
N TYR A 382 11.86 7.08 -22.81
CA TYR A 382 12.27 8.42 -22.34
C TYR A 382 12.47 9.45 -23.45
N ASP A 383 12.48 9.05 -24.73
CA ASP A 383 12.56 9.95 -25.88
C ASP A 383 11.21 10.64 -26.15
N VAL A 384 10.87 11.58 -25.28
CA VAL A 384 9.55 12.23 -25.23
C VAL A 384 9.70 13.73 -25.44
N GLU A 385 8.72 14.33 -26.14
CA GLU A 385 8.70 15.79 -26.34
C GLU A 385 7.90 16.47 -25.22
N LEU A 386 8.53 17.43 -24.55
CA LEU A 386 7.91 18.26 -23.51
C LEU A 386 7.60 19.66 -24.06
N ASN A 387 6.49 20.24 -23.63
CA ASN A 387 6.12 21.63 -23.91
C ASN A 387 6.91 22.63 -23.05
N GLU A 388 6.60 23.92 -23.14
CA GLU A 388 7.32 24.97 -22.40
C GLU A 388 7.12 24.93 -20.88
N ASP A 389 6.05 24.28 -20.43
CA ASP A 389 5.73 24.09 -19.00
C ASP A 389 6.30 22.76 -18.45
N GLY A 390 6.93 21.94 -19.30
CA GLY A 390 7.52 20.67 -18.93
C GLY A 390 6.56 19.48 -18.89
N HIS A 391 5.39 19.62 -19.53
CA HIS A 391 4.43 18.53 -19.71
C HIS A 391 4.58 17.88 -21.08
N ARG A 392 4.30 16.59 -21.15
CA ARG A 392 4.35 15.82 -22.38
C ARG A 392 3.36 16.37 -23.41
N VAL A 393 3.80 16.63 -24.64
CA VAL A 393 2.98 17.34 -25.65
C VAL A 393 1.71 16.58 -26.09
N ASP A 394 1.69 15.26 -25.95
CA ASP A 394 0.55 14.38 -26.19
C ASP A 394 -0.22 14.03 -24.90
N GLY A 395 0.19 14.56 -23.75
CA GLY A 395 -0.51 14.44 -22.47
C GLY A 395 -1.67 15.42 -22.32
N THR A 396 -2.67 15.02 -21.52
CA THR A 396 -3.88 15.81 -21.26
C THR A 396 -3.57 17.15 -20.59
N VAL A 397 -2.54 17.21 -19.74
CA VAL A 397 -2.14 18.45 -19.07
C VAL A 397 -1.59 19.48 -20.05
N ALA A 398 -0.90 19.04 -21.11
CA ALA A 398 -0.45 19.93 -22.19
C ALA A 398 -1.58 20.40 -23.12
N GLY A 399 -2.83 19.98 -22.86
CA GLY A 399 -3.99 20.34 -23.66
C GLY A 399 -4.14 19.48 -24.93
N ALA A 400 -3.57 18.27 -24.93
CA ALA A 400 -3.97 17.26 -25.90
C ALA A 400 -5.49 17.09 -25.86
N GLY A 401 -6.10 16.78 -27.01
CA GLY A 401 -7.53 16.49 -27.07
C GLY A 401 -7.91 15.36 -26.08
N PRO A 402 -9.20 15.17 -25.76
CA PRO A 402 -9.61 14.08 -24.90
C PRO A 402 -8.93 12.80 -25.39
N ILE A 403 -8.16 12.17 -24.51
CA ILE A 403 -7.60 10.86 -24.82
C ILE A 403 -8.79 9.97 -25.06
N ASP A 404 -8.79 9.30 -26.20
CA ASP A 404 -9.82 8.35 -26.52
C ASP A 404 -9.67 7.19 -25.56
N THR A 405 -10.41 7.28 -24.45
CA THR A 405 -10.49 6.26 -23.41
C THR A 405 -11.50 5.19 -23.80
N THR A 406 -12.15 5.31 -24.96
CA THR A 406 -12.81 4.16 -25.57
C THR A 406 -11.69 3.24 -26.07
N PRO A 407 -11.59 2.00 -25.56
CA PRO A 407 -10.79 0.97 -26.18
C PRO A 407 -11.16 0.87 -27.66
N PRO A 408 -10.26 0.39 -28.55
CA PRO A 408 -10.54 0.34 -29.98
C PRO A 408 -11.78 -0.52 -30.28
N SER A 409 -12.95 0.12 -30.28
CA SER A 409 -14.24 -0.46 -30.65
C SER A 409 -14.31 -0.48 -32.17
N ASN A 410 -14.73 -1.61 -32.74
CA ASN A 410 -15.13 -1.66 -34.15
C ASN A 410 -16.48 -0.97 -34.41
N GLY A 411 -17.01 -0.24 -33.42
CA GLY A 411 -18.22 0.59 -33.49
C GLY A 411 -19.52 -0.21 -33.40
N GLY A 412 -19.48 -1.39 -32.78
CA GLY A 412 -20.62 -2.29 -32.59
C GLY A 412 -21.14 -2.28 -31.14
N SER A 413 -22.26 -2.96 -30.92
CA SER A 413 -22.73 -3.35 -29.59
C SER A 413 -22.42 -4.83 -29.38
N GLU A 414 -21.95 -5.21 -28.19
CA GLU A 414 -21.67 -6.61 -27.82
C GLU A 414 -22.93 -7.29 -27.25
N ASP A 415 -24.08 -7.07 -27.90
CA ASP A 415 -25.40 -7.53 -27.43
C ASP A 415 -26.13 -8.42 -28.46
N THR A 416 -25.43 -8.79 -29.55
CA THR A 416 -26.01 -9.59 -30.63
C THR A 416 -25.37 -10.96 -30.73
N GLU A 417 -26.13 -11.95 -31.22
CA GLU A 417 -25.63 -13.32 -31.46
C GLU A 417 -24.36 -13.38 -32.31
N THR A 418 -24.12 -12.37 -33.16
CA THR A 418 -22.93 -12.33 -34.02
C THR A 418 -21.75 -11.67 -33.33
N ALA A 419 -21.98 -10.59 -32.58
CA ALA A 419 -20.94 -9.92 -31.80
C ALA A 419 -20.44 -10.84 -30.66
N CYS A 420 -21.37 -11.46 -29.93
CA CYS A 420 -21.08 -12.36 -28.80
C CYS A 420 -20.48 -13.73 -29.18
N SER A 421 -19.97 -13.89 -30.40
CA SER A 421 -19.31 -15.14 -30.83
C SER A 421 -18.23 -14.96 -31.89
N ASP A 422 -17.77 -13.72 -32.10
CA ASP A 422 -16.78 -13.40 -33.13
C ASP A 422 -15.35 -13.25 -32.59
N GLY A 423 -15.17 -13.33 -31.27
CA GLY A 423 -13.87 -13.29 -30.60
C GLY A 423 -13.24 -11.90 -30.60
N VAL A 424 -14.05 -10.85 -30.70
CA VAL A 424 -13.62 -9.45 -30.73
C VAL A 424 -14.46 -8.64 -29.75
N ASP A 425 -13.80 -7.81 -28.94
CA ASP A 425 -14.43 -6.75 -28.16
C ASP A 425 -15.01 -5.68 -29.12
N ASN A 426 -16.33 -5.67 -29.24
CA ASN A 426 -17.14 -4.90 -30.19
C ASN A 426 -17.56 -3.54 -29.62
N ASP A 427 -17.73 -3.40 -28.30
CA ASP A 427 -18.18 -2.17 -27.64
C ASP A 427 -17.15 -1.51 -26.70
N GLY A 428 -16.02 -2.16 -26.46
CA GLY A 428 -14.82 -1.60 -25.86
C GLY A 428 -14.82 -1.63 -24.34
N ASP A 429 -15.33 -2.68 -23.69
CA ASP A 429 -15.42 -2.77 -22.23
C ASP A 429 -14.48 -3.82 -21.58
N PRO A 430 -13.30 -4.02 -22.19
CA PRO A 430 -12.38 -5.16 -22.10
C PRO A 430 -12.88 -6.61 -22.07
N TYR A 431 -14.18 -6.85 -22.12
CA TYR A 431 -14.72 -8.20 -22.14
C TYR A 431 -14.96 -8.65 -23.60
N VAL A 432 -14.97 -9.97 -23.82
CA VAL A 432 -15.08 -10.56 -25.18
C VAL A 432 -16.08 -11.71 -25.15
N ASP A 433 -16.99 -11.72 -26.11
CA ASP A 433 -18.02 -12.74 -26.29
C ASP A 433 -18.77 -13.05 -24.97
N CYS A 434 -18.81 -14.31 -24.53
CA CYS A 434 -19.56 -14.70 -23.34
C CYS A 434 -18.89 -14.34 -22.00
N ASP A 435 -17.70 -13.76 -22.04
CA ASP A 435 -17.09 -13.14 -20.86
C ASP A 435 -17.60 -11.69 -20.66
N ASP A 436 -18.32 -11.15 -21.65
CA ASP A 436 -19.02 -9.86 -21.63
C ASP A 436 -20.41 -9.96 -21.00
N TYR A 437 -20.75 -8.99 -20.16
CA TYR A 437 -22.03 -8.92 -19.48
C TYR A 437 -23.19 -8.57 -20.42
N ASP A 438 -22.96 -7.77 -21.46
CA ASP A 438 -23.97 -7.37 -22.44
C ASP A 438 -24.39 -8.55 -23.33
N CYS A 439 -23.53 -9.57 -23.45
CA CYS A 439 -23.83 -10.84 -24.08
C CYS A 439 -24.75 -11.76 -23.26
N SER A 440 -25.04 -11.45 -22.00
CA SER A 440 -25.85 -12.29 -21.09
C SER A 440 -27.28 -12.57 -21.59
N GLY A 441 -27.83 -11.68 -22.43
CA GLY A 441 -29.15 -11.82 -23.06
C GLY A 441 -29.15 -12.65 -24.35
N THR A 442 -27.98 -12.97 -24.91
CA THR A 442 -27.87 -13.69 -26.19
C THR A 442 -28.00 -15.20 -26.00
N THR A 443 -28.60 -15.86 -26.99
CA THR A 443 -28.77 -17.31 -26.98
C THR A 443 -27.43 -18.05 -27.05
N VAL A 444 -26.41 -17.45 -27.69
CA VAL A 444 -25.05 -18.02 -27.75
C VAL A 444 -24.37 -18.08 -26.38
N CYS A 445 -24.66 -17.13 -25.48
CA CYS A 445 -24.16 -17.10 -24.10
C CYS A 445 -25.19 -17.56 -23.05
N GLY A 446 -26.35 -18.06 -23.48
CA GLY A 446 -27.32 -18.77 -22.62
C GLY A 446 -28.50 -17.96 -22.10
N GLY A 447 -28.75 -16.75 -22.63
CA GLY A 447 -29.88 -15.89 -22.28
C GLY A 447 -31.24 -16.37 -22.80
N GLU A 448 -32.32 -16.04 -22.08
CA GLU A 448 -33.71 -16.25 -22.51
C GLU A 448 -34.36 -14.92 -22.98
N PRO A 449 -35.23 -14.93 -24.02
CA PRO A 449 -35.73 -13.69 -24.62
C PRO A 449 -36.88 -13.05 -23.83
N GLU A 450 -36.76 -11.76 -23.49
CA GLU A 450 -37.86 -10.94 -22.96
C GLU A 450 -38.45 -9.94 -23.99
N PRO A 451 -39.75 -9.56 -23.88
CA PRO A 451 -40.46 -8.71 -24.85
C PRO A 451 -40.50 -7.19 -24.50
N GLU A 452 -40.75 -6.36 -25.53
CA GLU A 452 -40.59 -4.89 -25.63
C GLU A 452 -41.33 -3.96 -24.63
N PRO A 453 -40.82 -2.71 -24.39
CA PRO A 453 -41.34 -1.77 -23.38
C PRO A 453 -42.30 -0.67 -23.92
N GLU A 454 -43.13 -0.12 -23.02
CA GLU A 454 -43.91 1.14 -23.17
C GLU A 454 -43.81 1.98 -21.85
N PRO A 455 -44.09 3.31 -21.86
CA PRO A 455 -43.12 4.39 -21.56
C PRO A 455 -43.06 4.95 -20.11
N GLU A 456 -41.92 5.57 -19.73
CA GLU A 456 -41.65 6.28 -18.47
C GLU A 456 -42.45 7.60 -18.30
N PRO A 457 -42.90 7.97 -17.06
CA PRO A 457 -42.02 8.69 -16.10
C PRO A 457 -42.32 8.52 -14.58
N GLU A 458 -41.29 8.70 -13.74
CA GLU A 458 -41.22 9.48 -12.45
C GLU A 458 -40.11 8.93 -11.52
N LEU A 459 -39.02 9.69 -11.29
CA LEU A 459 -37.95 9.31 -10.32
C LEU A 459 -38.41 9.50 -8.86
N PRO A 460 -38.25 8.46 -8.01
CA PRO A 460 -37.18 8.42 -7.00
C PRO A 460 -36.47 7.05 -7.00
N VAL A 461 -35.23 6.87 -6.56
CA VAL A 461 -34.75 6.83 -5.16
C VAL A 461 -33.20 6.89 -5.20
N LEU A 462 -32.56 7.85 -4.51
CA LEU A 462 -31.09 7.92 -4.43
C LEU A 462 -30.55 7.53 -3.05
N TRP A 463 -29.94 6.33 -2.96
CA TRP A 463 -28.91 5.88 -2.00
C TRP A 463 -28.12 4.74 -2.68
N THR A 464 -26.79 4.78 -2.83
CA THR A 464 -25.84 4.29 -1.80
C THR A 464 -24.64 5.20 -1.60
N THR A 465 -24.37 5.55 -0.34
CA THR A 465 -23.01 5.69 0.21
C THR A 465 -22.95 4.96 1.55
N TYR A 466 -21.80 4.34 1.84
CA TYR A 466 -21.38 3.88 3.17
C TYR A 466 -19.97 4.41 3.43
N GLY A 467 -19.86 5.31 4.43
CA GLY A 467 -18.66 5.65 5.22
C GLY A 467 -18.11 7.09 5.08
N PRO A 468 -17.37 7.68 6.07
CA PRO A 468 -17.22 7.36 7.50
C PRO A 468 -17.70 8.47 8.48
N ARG A 469 -18.13 8.00 9.66
CA ARG A 469 -17.88 8.51 11.05
C ARG A 469 -18.03 10.02 11.38
N GLY A 470 -19.07 10.32 12.17
CA GLY A 470 -18.88 10.98 13.47
C GLY A 470 -18.98 12.51 13.52
N GLY A 471 -19.65 13.14 12.56
CA GLY A 471 -19.98 14.56 12.60
C GLY A 471 -21.49 14.81 12.65
N THR A 472 -22.01 15.34 13.76
CA THR A 472 -23.41 15.78 13.88
C THR A 472 -23.67 17.12 13.15
N VAL A 473 -22.89 17.45 12.12
CA VAL A 473 -22.85 18.78 11.52
C VAL A 473 -23.32 18.71 10.06
N PRO A 474 -24.30 19.53 9.66
CA PRO A 474 -24.72 19.63 8.26
C PRO A 474 -23.57 20.05 7.34
N HIS A 475 -23.54 19.53 6.11
CA HIS A 475 -22.52 19.83 5.10
C HIS A 475 -23.14 20.03 3.71
N LEU A 476 -22.46 20.82 2.87
CA LEU A 476 -22.88 21.08 1.50
C LEU A 476 -22.71 19.84 0.65
N THR A 477 -23.72 19.54 -0.17
CA THR A 477 -23.74 18.38 -1.06
C THR A 477 -24.44 18.72 -2.37
N THR A 478 -24.20 17.96 -3.44
CA THR A 478 -24.98 18.01 -4.68
C THR A 478 -26.10 16.96 -4.67
N ILE A 479 -27.14 17.14 -5.49
CA ILE A 479 -28.26 16.16 -5.56
C ILE A 479 -27.76 14.79 -6.05
N ASP A 480 -26.75 14.79 -6.93
CA ASP A 480 -26.19 13.58 -7.54
C ASP A 480 -25.33 12.75 -6.56
N GLU A 481 -24.83 13.37 -5.49
CA GLU A 481 -24.10 12.71 -4.39
C GLU A 481 -25.00 11.87 -3.47
N GLY A 482 -26.33 12.00 -3.60
CA GLY A 482 -27.30 11.23 -2.82
C GLY A 482 -27.43 11.67 -1.36
N ILE A 483 -28.23 10.95 -0.58
CA ILE A 483 -28.48 11.28 0.83
C ILE A 483 -27.52 10.45 1.70
N HIS A 484 -26.86 11.07 2.67
CA HIS A 484 -25.98 10.39 3.63
C HIS A 484 -26.77 9.78 4.80
N LEU A 485 -26.43 8.55 5.19
CA LEU A 485 -27.26 7.69 6.05
C LEU A 485 -26.53 7.37 7.37
N GLU A 486 -27.10 7.78 8.51
CA GLU A 486 -26.51 7.50 9.83
C GLU A 486 -27.55 6.99 10.82
N VAL A 487 -27.10 6.48 11.98
CA VAL A 487 -28.00 6.03 13.05
C VAL A 487 -29.02 7.12 13.37
N CYS A 488 -30.29 6.77 13.28
CA CYS A 488 -31.34 7.77 13.32
C CYS A 488 -31.58 8.32 14.73
N GLU A 489 -31.41 9.63 14.89
CA GLU A 489 -31.64 10.38 16.12
C GLU A 489 -32.95 11.21 16.08
N SER A 490 -33.75 11.04 15.02
CA SER A 490 -35.02 11.76 14.86
C SER A 490 -36.05 11.39 15.92
N SER A 491 -36.82 12.39 16.39
CA SER A 491 -37.92 12.15 17.34
C SER A 491 -39.01 11.25 16.73
N GLU A 492 -39.72 10.48 17.58
CA GLU A 492 -40.86 9.65 17.14
C GLU A 492 -41.90 10.45 16.34
N THR A 493 -42.14 11.71 16.71
CA THR A 493 -43.05 12.60 15.98
C THR A 493 -42.58 12.91 14.56
N THR A 494 -41.28 13.07 14.36
CA THR A 494 -40.67 13.32 13.04
C THR A 494 -40.73 12.05 12.18
N LEU A 495 -40.39 10.89 12.77
CA LEU A 495 -40.46 9.58 12.11
C LEU A 495 -41.88 9.26 11.64
N LEU A 496 -42.88 9.50 12.49
CA LEU A 496 -44.30 9.33 12.14
C LEU A 496 -44.73 10.28 11.01
N GLY A 497 -44.26 11.54 11.03
CA GLY A 497 -44.53 12.51 9.97
C GLY A 497 -43.96 12.12 8.61
N ALA A 498 -42.81 11.43 8.61
CA ALA A 498 -42.13 10.93 7.41
C ALA A 498 -42.56 9.51 7.00
N ASN A 499 -43.63 8.97 7.58
CA ASN A 499 -44.13 7.60 7.34
C ASN A 499 -43.07 6.50 7.57
N VAL A 500 -42.11 6.72 8.46
CA VAL A 500 -41.13 5.69 8.82
C VAL A 500 -41.79 4.64 9.72
N PRO A 501 -41.72 3.34 9.36
CA PRO A 501 -42.22 2.27 10.22
C PRO A 501 -41.48 2.21 11.55
N THR A 502 -42.11 1.64 12.58
CA THR A 502 -41.43 1.35 13.85
C THR A 502 -40.26 0.39 13.63
N THR A 503 -39.06 0.76 14.09
CA THR A 503 -37.83 -0.03 13.97
C THR A 503 -37.97 -1.40 14.67
N PRO A 504 -37.78 -2.52 13.96
CA PRO A 504 -37.73 -3.85 14.57
C PRO A 504 -36.56 -3.97 15.56
N ALA A 505 -36.72 -4.77 16.63
CA ALA A 505 -35.69 -4.93 17.65
C ALA A 505 -34.36 -5.52 17.17
N SER A 506 -34.34 -6.18 16.01
CA SER A 506 -33.16 -6.80 15.39
C SER A 506 -32.50 -5.93 14.31
N LYS A 507 -32.94 -4.68 14.16
CA LYS A 507 -32.49 -3.78 13.09
C LYS A 507 -32.07 -2.44 13.69
N ILE A 508 -31.10 -1.79 13.06
CA ILE A 508 -30.77 -0.39 13.32
C ILE A 508 -31.44 0.45 12.23
N LEU A 509 -32.17 1.50 12.64
CA LEU A 509 -32.72 2.49 11.71
C LEU A 509 -31.63 3.49 11.39
N LEU A 510 -31.26 3.57 10.13
CA LEU A 510 -30.48 4.68 9.60
C LEU A 510 -31.43 5.71 8.99
N CYS A 511 -31.17 7.00 9.20
CA CYS A 511 -31.85 8.07 8.50
C CYS A 511 -30.93 9.21 8.08
N GLY A 512 -31.37 9.94 7.06
CA GLY A 512 -30.75 11.17 6.61
C GLY A 512 -31.70 12.00 5.76
N ALA A 513 -31.38 13.28 5.61
CA ALA A 513 -32.15 14.18 4.78
C ALA A 513 -31.26 15.15 4.00
N ILE A 514 -31.77 15.64 2.87
CA ILE A 514 -31.24 16.78 2.15
C ILE A 514 -32.26 17.92 2.26
N ILE A 515 -31.77 19.09 2.66
CA ILE A 515 -32.52 20.34 2.59
C ILE A 515 -32.13 21.02 1.29
N ILE A 516 -33.11 21.20 0.40
CA ILE A 516 -32.93 21.90 -0.87
C ILE A 516 -33.46 23.33 -0.68
N VAL A 517 -32.59 24.32 -0.88
CA VAL A 517 -32.96 25.73 -0.88
C VAL A 517 -33.24 26.14 -2.32
N MET A 518 -34.44 26.63 -2.57
CA MET A 518 -34.88 27.08 -3.89
C MET A 518 -34.73 28.60 -3.99
N GLN A 519 -34.28 29.10 -5.14
CA GLN A 519 -34.24 30.53 -5.44
C GLN A 519 -35.08 30.89 -6.67
N PRO A 520 -35.62 32.11 -6.75
CA PRO A 520 -36.30 32.59 -7.95
C PRO A 520 -35.35 32.67 -9.14
N THR A 521 -35.81 32.21 -10.31
CA THR A 521 -35.09 32.39 -11.59
C THR A 521 -35.30 33.78 -12.17
N ASP A 522 -34.46 34.16 -13.13
CA ASP A 522 -34.56 35.43 -13.87
C ASP A 522 -35.88 35.57 -14.69
N GLU A 523 -36.68 34.51 -14.82
CA GLU A 523 -37.97 34.48 -15.54
C GLU A 523 -39.19 34.89 -14.68
N CYS A 524 -39.00 35.63 -13.59
CA CYS A 524 -40.10 36.10 -12.74
C CYS A 524 -41.06 37.06 -13.48
N ILE A 525 -42.37 36.76 -13.44
CA ILE A 525 -43.41 37.68 -13.93
C ILE A 525 -44.00 38.43 -12.74
N GLU A 526 -43.78 39.75 -12.66
CA GLU A 526 -44.42 40.62 -11.67
C GLU A 526 -45.80 41.09 -12.17
N ALA A 527 -46.87 40.44 -11.69
CA ALA A 527 -48.24 40.87 -11.95
C ALA A 527 -49.13 40.70 -10.71
N GLY A 528 -49.09 41.65 -9.78
CA GLY A 528 -49.94 41.67 -8.58
C GLY A 528 -49.62 40.60 -7.53
N GLY A 529 -48.54 39.85 -7.78
CA GLY A 529 -47.87 38.81 -7.01
C GLY A 529 -46.72 38.32 -7.90
N SER A 530 -45.60 37.93 -7.30
CA SER A 530 -44.46 37.36 -8.03
C SER A 530 -44.72 35.89 -8.31
N PHE A 531 -44.82 35.52 -9.58
CA PHE A 531 -44.82 34.11 -10.01
C PHE A 531 -43.49 33.85 -10.70
N CYS A 532 -42.63 33.07 -10.05
CA CYS A 532 -41.30 32.72 -10.54
C CYS A 532 -41.24 31.21 -10.75
N ASN A 533 -40.54 30.79 -11.81
CA ASN A 533 -39.96 29.45 -11.81
C ASN A 533 -38.85 29.42 -10.76
N LEU A 534 -38.76 28.33 -10.00
CA LEU A 534 -37.75 28.16 -8.95
C LEU A 534 -36.65 27.21 -9.46
N GLU A 535 -35.40 27.51 -9.12
CA GLU A 535 -34.25 26.62 -9.32
C GLU A 535 -33.59 26.27 -7.99
N VAL A 536 -32.77 25.23 -7.98
CA VAL A 536 -32.00 24.82 -6.79
C VAL A 536 -30.82 25.76 -6.61
N ALA A 537 -30.80 26.49 -5.49
CA ALA A 537 -29.70 27.38 -5.13
C ALA A 537 -28.58 26.62 -4.41
N GLU A 538 -28.95 25.73 -3.48
CA GLU A 538 -28.04 25.03 -2.57
C GLU A 538 -28.72 23.78 -2.03
N ALA A 539 -27.95 22.74 -1.74
CA ALA A 539 -28.40 21.53 -1.05
C ALA A 539 -27.48 21.19 0.12
N ILE A 540 -28.08 20.81 1.25
CA ILE A 540 -27.38 20.52 2.51
C ILE A 540 -27.83 19.15 3.01
N ALA A 541 -26.89 18.22 3.21
CA ALA A 541 -27.17 16.95 3.85
C ALA A 541 -27.15 17.10 5.38
N VAL A 542 -28.18 16.54 6.02
CA VAL A 542 -28.37 16.49 7.47
C VAL A 542 -28.23 15.03 7.92
N PRO A 543 -27.05 14.63 8.40
CA PRO A 543 -26.84 13.28 8.97
C PRO A 543 -27.75 13.02 10.17
N ALA A 544 -28.10 11.75 10.37
CA ALA A 544 -28.82 11.23 11.55
C ALA A 544 -30.25 11.79 11.80
N HIS A 545 -30.71 12.78 11.02
CA HIS A 545 -32.00 13.42 11.22
C HIS A 545 -32.82 13.52 9.93
N LEU A 546 -34.11 13.23 10.04
CA LEU A 546 -35.11 13.63 9.06
C LEU A 546 -35.52 15.07 9.38
N CYS A 547 -35.49 15.96 8.40
CA CYS A 547 -36.07 17.30 8.59
C CYS A 547 -37.60 17.23 8.63
N SER A 548 -38.20 18.09 9.44
CA SER A 548 -39.60 18.50 9.27
C SER A 548 -39.61 19.78 8.43
N ASP A 549 -40.48 19.90 7.42
CA ASP A 549 -40.69 21.09 6.58
C ASP A 549 -41.14 22.33 7.40
N ALA A 550 -40.28 22.84 8.28
CA ALA A 550 -40.63 23.82 9.30
C ALA A 550 -39.61 24.97 9.39
N GLY A 551 -38.84 25.22 8.32
CA GLY A 551 -38.05 26.43 8.16
C GLY A 551 -38.93 27.69 8.13
N SER A 552 -38.33 28.85 8.40
CA SER A 552 -39.07 30.13 8.48
C SER A 552 -39.69 30.57 7.15
N TYR A 553 -39.31 29.94 6.04
CA TYR A 553 -39.86 30.12 4.69
C TYR A 553 -40.07 28.74 4.04
N SER A 554 -41.09 28.00 4.49
CA SER A 554 -41.41 26.65 3.97
C SER A 554 -41.59 26.60 2.47
N ASP A 555 -41.96 27.72 1.84
CA ASP A 555 -42.32 27.78 0.43
C ASP A 555 -41.08 27.83 -0.49
N GLU A 556 -39.90 28.10 0.08
CA GLU A 556 -38.62 28.22 -0.63
C GLU A 556 -37.66 27.07 -0.29
N MET A 557 -38.08 26.10 0.52
CA MET A 557 -37.26 24.95 0.91
C MET A 557 -38.02 23.65 0.70
N THR A 558 -37.35 22.64 0.16
CA THR A 558 -37.90 21.28 0.06
C THR A 558 -37.02 20.32 0.86
N CYS A 559 -37.57 19.68 1.89
CA CYS A 559 -36.91 18.57 2.58
C CYS A 559 -37.11 17.28 1.77
N ARG A 560 -36.01 16.59 1.45
CA ARG A 560 -36.03 15.23 0.92
C ARG A 560 -35.38 14.33 1.95
N ALA A 561 -36.01 13.22 2.28
CA ALA A 561 -35.56 12.38 3.38
C ALA A 561 -35.64 10.92 2.98
N ALA A 562 -34.75 10.10 3.50
CA ALA A 562 -34.93 8.66 3.46
C ALA A 562 -34.18 7.95 4.58
N TRP A 563 -34.46 6.66 4.64
CA TRP A 563 -34.17 5.82 5.78
C TRP A 563 -34.00 4.38 5.30
N SER A 564 -33.20 3.62 6.03
CA SER A 564 -32.99 2.19 5.78
C SER A 564 -32.90 1.43 7.09
N PHE A 565 -33.31 0.17 7.07
CA PHE A 565 -33.09 -0.77 8.17
C PHE A 565 -31.92 -1.67 7.82
N ILE A 566 -30.82 -1.55 8.55
CA ILE A 566 -29.72 -2.50 8.46
C ILE A 566 -29.89 -3.55 9.56
N ASP A 567 -29.42 -4.78 9.31
CA ASP A 567 -29.27 -5.74 10.39
C ASP A 567 -28.41 -5.11 11.48
N ALA A 568 -28.91 -5.13 12.72
CA ALA A 568 -27.97 -5.04 13.82
C ALA A 568 -27.08 -6.26 13.65
N GLU A 569 -25.78 -6.06 13.36
CA GLU A 569 -24.83 -7.16 13.38
C GLU A 569 -25.11 -7.99 14.64
N ASP A 570 -25.14 -9.32 14.50
CA ASP A 570 -25.25 -10.23 15.64
C ASP A 570 -24.10 -9.90 16.61
N GLU A 571 -24.36 -8.99 17.55
CA GLU A 571 -23.70 -9.03 18.83
C GLU A 571 -24.02 -10.44 19.35
N GLY A 572 -23.03 -11.33 19.25
CA GLY A 572 -23.01 -12.56 20.03
C GLY A 572 -23.52 -12.23 21.43
N PRO A 573 -24.32 -13.14 22.02
CA PRO A 573 -25.38 -12.81 22.96
C PRO A 573 -24.96 -11.67 23.90
N GLY A 574 -25.69 -10.55 23.82
CA GLY A 574 -25.55 -9.45 24.76
C GLY A 574 -25.55 -9.96 26.20
N PRO A 575 -24.87 -9.29 27.13
CA PRO A 575 -24.72 -9.76 28.50
C PRO A 575 -26.09 -10.11 29.08
N GLU A 576 -26.19 -11.33 29.65
CA GLU A 576 -27.38 -11.79 30.35
C GLU A 576 -27.87 -10.70 31.34
N PRO A 577 -29.19 -10.54 31.53
CA PRO A 577 -29.70 -9.64 32.55
C PRO A 577 -29.03 -9.98 33.89
N GLU A 578 -28.55 -8.95 34.61
CA GLU A 578 -27.87 -9.11 35.89
C GLU A 578 -28.55 -10.21 36.73
N PRO A 579 -27.86 -11.30 37.06
CA PRO A 579 -28.40 -12.24 38.01
C PRO A 579 -28.57 -11.50 39.35
N GLU A 580 -29.68 -11.76 40.04
CA GLU A 580 -29.76 -11.42 41.47
C GLU A 580 -28.48 -11.90 42.15
N PRO A 581 -27.90 -11.13 43.10
CA PRO A 581 -26.57 -11.43 43.62
C PRO A 581 -26.58 -12.81 44.26
N GLU A 582 -26.01 -13.79 43.57
CA GLU A 582 -25.60 -15.04 44.16
C GLU A 582 -24.25 -14.82 44.84
N ASP A 583 -24.18 -15.18 46.12
CA ASP A 583 -23.04 -14.96 46.99
C ASP A 583 -21.74 -15.50 46.35
N GLU A 584 -20.84 -14.60 45.91
CA GLU A 584 -19.49 -14.99 45.51
C GLU A 584 -18.81 -15.73 46.68
N SER A 585 -18.57 -17.02 46.48
CA SER A 585 -17.71 -17.81 47.35
C SER A 585 -16.32 -17.18 47.33
N TRP A 586 -15.86 -16.74 48.51
CA TRP A 586 -14.52 -16.19 48.74
C TRP A 586 -13.35 -17.09 48.26
N MET A 587 -13.63 -18.32 47.81
CA MET A 587 -12.67 -19.29 47.31
C MET A 587 -12.23 -19.06 45.86
N ASP A 588 -12.92 -18.22 45.08
CA ASP A 588 -12.58 -17.98 43.66
C ASP A 588 -11.92 -16.60 43.42
N GLY A 589 -11.79 -15.77 44.45
CA GLY A 589 -11.15 -14.45 44.37
C GLY A 589 -9.67 -14.44 44.79
N PRO A 590 -8.94 -13.34 44.50
CA PRO A 590 -7.51 -13.20 44.84
C PRO A 590 -7.20 -13.34 46.35
N LEU A 591 -8.20 -13.14 47.22
CA LEU A 591 -8.10 -13.37 48.66
C LEU A 591 -7.98 -14.86 49.05
N TYR A 592 -8.50 -15.79 48.24
CA TYR A 592 -8.32 -17.23 48.45
C TYR A 592 -6.85 -17.63 48.32
N TRP A 593 -6.18 -17.15 47.29
CA TRP A 593 -4.75 -17.37 47.11
C TRP A 593 -3.93 -16.77 48.25
N VAL A 594 -4.28 -15.57 48.73
CA VAL A 594 -3.66 -14.98 49.93
C VAL A 594 -3.87 -15.86 51.17
N ALA A 595 -5.07 -16.41 51.39
CA ALA A 595 -5.35 -17.31 52.51
C ALA A 595 -4.59 -18.66 52.39
N ILE A 596 -4.46 -19.22 51.19
CA ILE A 596 -3.64 -20.41 50.91
C ILE A 596 -2.16 -20.14 51.22
N PHE A 597 -1.61 -19.01 50.77
CA PHE A 597 -0.21 -18.68 51.03
C PHE A 597 0.06 -18.47 52.53
N ILE A 598 -0.86 -17.85 53.27
CA ILE A 598 -0.74 -17.71 54.73
C ILE A 598 -0.83 -19.09 55.42
N ALA A 599 -1.76 -19.96 55.00
CA ALA A 599 -1.89 -21.30 55.57
C ALA A 599 -0.63 -22.16 55.30
N LEU A 600 -0.06 -22.09 54.10
CA LEU A 600 1.20 -22.76 53.75
C LEU A 600 2.38 -22.22 54.58
N ALA A 601 2.48 -20.90 54.76
CA ALA A 601 3.51 -20.30 55.61
C ALA A 601 3.41 -20.77 57.07
N VAL A 602 2.19 -20.89 57.62
CA VAL A 602 1.94 -21.41 58.97
C VAL A 602 2.28 -22.90 59.06
N ILE A 603 1.95 -23.71 58.06
CA ILE A 603 2.29 -25.14 58.02
C ILE A 603 3.81 -25.33 57.95
N VAL A 604 4.50 -24.62 57.06
CA VAL A 604 5.97 -24.70 56.94
C VAL A 604 6.65 -24.21 58.22
N GLY A 605 6.16 -23.13 58.83
CA GLY A 605 6.62 -22.67 60.14
C GLY A 605 6.41 -23.69 61.25
N SER A 606 5.24 -24.34 61.27
CA SER A 606 4.89 -25.37 62.26
C SER A 606 5.73 -26.64 62.10
N VAL A 607 5.98 -27.08 60.86
CA VAL A 607 6.90 -28.20 60.56
C VAL A 607 8.33 -27.84 60.96
N GLY A 608 8.76 -26.59 60.76
CA GLY A 608 10.04 -26.09 61.24
C GLY A 608 10.18 -26.17 62.77
N ILE A 609 9.15 -25.74 63.50
CA ILE A 609 9.11 -25.80 64.98
C ILE A 609 9.07 -27.26 65.48
N VAL A 610 8.29 -28.13 64.83
CA VAL A 610 8.21 -29.55 65.18
C VAL A 610 9.54 -30.26 64.90
N ASN A 611 10.19 -29.99 63.76
CA ASN A 611 11.50 -30.54 63.43
C ASN A 611 12.60 -30.03 64.39
N SER A 612 12.54 -28.76 64.79
CA SER A 612 13.42 -28.18 65.82
C SER A 612 13.22 -28.84 67.20
N ASN A 613 11.97 -29.03 67.63
CA ASN A 613 11.64 -29.74 68.87
C ASN A 613 11.97 -31.24 68.83
N LEU A 614 11.83 -31.90 67.68
CA LEU A 614 12.23 -33.31 67.50
C LEU A 614 13.75 -33.47 67.53
N ARG A 615 14.52 -32.57 66.87
CA ARG A 615 15.99 -32.55 67.00
C ARG A 615 16.45 -32.26 68.42
N SER A 616 15.74 -31.40 69.16
CA SER A 616 15.97 -31.16 70.58
C SER A 616 15.74 -32.41 71.46
N ARG A 617 14.77 -33.27 71.11
CA ARG A 617 14.47 -34.52 71.84
C ARG A 617 15.32 -35.72 71.41
N VAL A 618 15.85 -35.72 70.19
CA VAL A 618 16.76 -36.77 69.70
C VAL A 618 18.19 -36.56 70.19
N ASN A 619 18.58 -35.32 70.54
CA ASN A 619 19.86 -35.01 71.20
C ASN A 619 19.85 -35.14 72.74
N SER A 620 18.73 -35.55 73.34
CA SER A 620 18.70 -35.93 74.76
C SER A 620 18.84 -37.46 74.89
N GLU A 621 20.08 -37.94 74.95
CA GLU A 621 20.38 -39.33 75.31
C GLU A 621 19.94 -39.63 76.76
N PRO A 622 19.45 -40.86 77.04
CA PRO A 622 19.08 -41.28 78.38
C PRO A 622 20.33 -41.58 79.21
N SER A 623 20.53 -40.86 80.31
CA SER A 623 21.53 -41.20 81.32
C SER A 623 21.08 -42.46 82.09
N VAL A 624 21.87 -43.51 81.92
CA VAL A 624 21.81 -44.76 82.68
C VAL A 624 22.40 -44.55 84.08
N LEU A 625 21.60 -44.93 85.08
CA LEU A 625 21.89 -45.49 86.43
C LEU A 625 23.05 -44.90 87.27
N ILE A 626 22.79 -44.60 88.54
CA ILE A 626 23.14 -45.42 89.73
C ILE A 626 22.71 -44.67 91.01
N SER A 627 22.29 -45.47 91.99
CA SER A 627 21.94 -45.19 93.38
C SER A 627 22.96 -44.39 94.20
N GLU A 628 22.48 -43.65 95.21
CA GLU A 628 23.06 -43.69 96.57
C GLU A 628 22.01 -43.27 97.63
N GLU A 629 22.22 -43.79 98.83
CA GLU A 629 21.35 -43.94 100.01
C GLU A 629 20.81 -42.63 100.63
N GLU A 630 19.54 -42.59 101.06
CA GLU A 630 19.08 -42.71 102.48
C GLU A 630 17.54 -42.66 102.58
#